data_AF-A0A4Y9SDP4-F1
#
_entry.id   AF-A0A4Y9SDP4-F1
#
_cell.length_a   1.000
_cell.length_b   1.000
_cell.length_c   1.000
_cell.angle_alpha   90.00
_cell.angle_beta   90.00
_cell.angle_gamma   90.00
#
_symmetry.space_group_name_H-M   'P 1'
#
loop_
_entity.id
_entity.type
_entity.pdbx_description
1 polymer ?
#
loop_
_entity_poly.entity_id
_entity_poly.type
_entity_poly.pdbx_seq_one_letter_code
_entity_poly.pdbx_strand_id
1 'polypeptide(L)'
;MSTILAGRFLLQDEVNFARQELISAGFPDDLISGFYVNQPGQHDMTPIGGDHITSPGAKESPGAVLAGEATGAAVGAAIGAVTA
;
A
#
# COMPACT_ATOMS: atom_id res chain seq x y z
N MET A 1 -23.48 1.59 -19.89
CA MET A 1 -22.76 1.74 -18.60
C MET A 1 -23.58 1.04 -17.54
N SER A 2 -22.94 0.27 -16.67
CA SER A 2 -23.60 -0.46 -15.59
C SER A 2 -23.38 0.27 -14.27
N THR A 3 -24.41 0.36 -13.43
CA THR A 3 -24.29 0.92 -12.08
C THR A 3 -23.76 -0.15 -11.14
N ILE A 4 -22.69 0.16 -10.40
CA ILE A 4 -22.15 -0.72 -9.37
C ILE A 4 -22.66 -0.23 -8.02
N LEU A 5 -23.26 -1.14 -7.24
CA LEU A 5 -23.61 -0.91 -5.85
C LEU A 5 -22.57 -1.62 -4.97
N ALA A 6 -21.90 -0.87 -4.09
CA ALA A 6 -20.85 -1.40 -3.22
C ALA A 6 -21.18 -1.12 -1.75
N GLY A 7 -21.13 -2.18 -0.94
CA GLY A 7 -21.28 -2.11 0.52
C GLY A 7 -20.00 -2.56 1.22
N ARG A 8 -19.68 -1.92 2.35
CA ARG A 8 -18.58 -2.34 3.23
C ARG A 8 -19.17 -2.87 4.53
N PHE A 9 -18.75 -4.07 4.90
CA PHE A 9 -19.14 -4.75 6.13
C PHE A 9 -17.90 -4.99 7.00
N LEU A 10 -18.11 -5.18 8.30
CA LEU A 10 -17.02 -5.47 9.22
C LEU A 10 -16.74 -6.98 9.29
N LEU A 11 -17.80 -7.79 9.22
CA LEU A 11 -17.74 -9.24 9.35
C LEU A 11 -18.14 -9.93 8.05
N GLN A 12 -17.55 -11.09 7.77
CA GLN A 12 -17.93 -11.87 6.60
C GLN A 12 -19.39 -12.35 6.69
N ASP A 13 -19.87 -12.68 7.87
CA ASP A 13 -21.25 -13.16 8.04
C ASP A 13 -22.28 -12.10 7.61
N GLU A 14 -21.95 -10.81 7.76
CA GLU A 14 -22.76 -9.71 7.25
C GLU A 14 -22.77 -9.66 5.71
N VAL A 15 -21.62 -9.94 5.07
CA VAL A 15 -21.51 -10.07 3.60
C VAL A 15 -22.35 -11.24 3.10
N ASN A 16 -22.25 -12.40 3.78
CA ASN A 16 -23.00 -13.60 3.43
C ASN A 16 -24.51 -13.39 3.60
N PHE A 17 -24.93 -12.72 4.68
CA PHE A 17 -26.32 -12.35 4.91
C PHE A 17 -26.82 -11.41 3.82
N ALA A 18 -26.10 -10.33 3.51
CA ALA A 18 -26.48 -9.39 2.46
C ALA A 18 -26.57 -10.06 1.07
N ARG A 19 -25.66 -10.99 0.75
CA ARG A 19 -25.74 -11.79 -0.48
C ARG A 19 -27.01 -12.63 -0.53
N GLN A 20 -27.38 -13.30 0.56
CA GLN A 20 -28.60 -14.11 0.62
C GLN A 20 -29.86 -13.27 0.46
N GLU A 21 -29.90 -12.08 1.07
CA GLU A 21 -31.02 -11.14 0.91
C GLU A 21 -31.16 -10.66 -0.55
N LEU A 22 -30.04 -10.36 -1.21
CA LEU A 22 -30.05 -9.97 -2.63
C LEU A 22 -30.54 -11.10 -3.54
N ILE A 23 -30.06 -12.33 -3.31
CA ILE A 23 -30.55 -13.50 -4.05
C ILE A 23 -32.06 -13.70 -3.80
N SER A 24 -32.50 -13.58 -2.56
CA SER A 24 -33.91 -13.71 -2.18
C SER A 24 -34.79 -12.63 -2.79
N ALA A 25 -34.23 -11.44 -3.03
CA ALA A 25 -34.87 -10.34 -3.76
C ALA A 25 -34.85 -10.53 -5.29
N GLY A 26 -34.25 -11.61 -5.81
CA GLY A 26 -34.23 -11.97 -7.23
C GLY A 26 -33.02 -11.47 -8.01
N PHE A 27 -31.97 -10.97 -7.34
CA PHE A 27 -30.72 -10.64 -8.03
C PHE A 27 -29.95 -11.93 -8.36
N PRO A 28 -29.40 -12.05 -9.59
CA PRO A 28 -28.70 -13.26 -9.99
C PRO A 28 -27.32 -13.34 -9.33
N ASP A 29 -26.96 -14.55 -8.89
CA ASP A 29 -25.77 -14.78 -8.07
C ASP A 29 -24.45 -14.47 -8.80
N ASP A 30 -24.42 -14.62 -10.13
CA ASP A 30 -23.27 -14.32 -10.98
C ASP A 30 -22.97 -12.81 -11.08
N LEU A 31 -23.92 -11.95 -10.68
CA LEU A 31 -23.75 -10.50 -10.59
C LEU A 31 -23.41 -10.02 -9.17
N ILE A 32 -23.28 -10.93 -8.20
CA ILE A 32 -22.98 -10.59 -6.80
C ILE A 32 -21.56 -11.06 -6.45
N SER A 33 -20.69 -10.11 -6.13
CA SER A 33 -19.32 -10.38 -5.68
C SER A 33 -19.12 -9.96 -4.23
N GLY A 34 -18.52 -10.85 -3.43
CA GLY A 34 -18.10 -10.57 -2.06
C GLY A 34 -16.65 -11.03 -1.87
N PHE A 35 -15.82 -10.17 -1.29
CA PHE A 35 -14.40 -10.45 -1.07
C PHE A 35 -13.91 -9.78 0.21
N TYR A 36 -12.82 -10.31 0.75
CA TYR A 36 -12.14 -9.74 1.90
C TYR A 36 -11.14 -8.68 1.46
N VAL A 37 -11.04 -7.62 2.26
CA VAL A 37 -9.98 -6.64 2.14
C VAL A 37 -9.03 -6.87 3.31
N ASN A 38 -7.73 -7.02 3.03
CA ASN A 38 -6.71 -7.13 4.06
C ASN A 38 -6.69 -5.87 4.95
N GLN A 39 -6.38 -6.03 6.24
CA GLN A 39 -6.21 -4.89 7.13
C GLN A 39 -5.08 -3.98 6.61
N PRO A 40 -5.19 -2.65 6.81
CA PRO A 40 -4.08 -1.73 6.51
C PRO A 40 -2.77 -2.21 7.16
N GLY A 41 -1.66 -2.14 6.42
CA GLY A 41 -0.34 -2.57 6.89
C GLY A 41 -0.05 -4.09 6.80
N GLN A 42 -1.02 -4.93 6.44
CA GLN A 42 -0.78 -6.38 6.27
C GLN A 42 -0.14 -6.75 4.91
N HIS A 43 0.13 -5.76 4.05
CA HIS A 43 0.72 -5.94 2.72
C HIS A 43 2.09 -6.62 2.78
N ASP A 44 2.84 -6.38 3.87
CA ASP A 44 4.21 -6.85 4.08
C ASP A 44 4.30 -8.20 4.84
N MET A 45 3.16 -8.75 5.26
CA MET A 45 3.13 -9.93 6.15
C MET A 45 3.15 -11.28 5.41
N THR A 46 3.13 -11.27 4.08
CA THR A 46 3.17 -12.51 3.28
C THR A 46 4.58 -12.76 2.74
N PRO A 47 5.08 -14.02 2.71
CA PRO A 47 6.42 -14.33 2.21
C PRO A 47 6.69 -13.92 0.76
N ILE A 48 5.62 -13.65 -0.01
CA ILE A 48 5.66 -13.30 -1.43
C ILE A 48 5.83 -11.78 -1.60
N GLY A 49 5.66 -10.98 -0.53
CA GLY A 49 5.75 -9.52 -0.56
C GLY A 49 4.59 -8.90 -1.34
N GLY A 50 3.67 -8.24 -0.64
CA GLY A 50 2.59 -7.49 -1.28
C GLY A 50 2.97 -6.03 -1.58
N ASP A 51 4.04 -5.54 -0.98
CA ASP A 51 4.55 -4.18 -1.16
C ASP A 51 5.98 -4.18 -1.71
N HIS A 52 6.35 -3.08 -2.35
CA HIS A 52 7.72 -2.90 -2.79
C HIS A 52 8.63 -2.67 -1.58
N ILE A 53 9.68 -3.50 -1.42
CA ILE A 53 10.75 -3.31 -0.43
C ILE A 53 11.34 -1.89 -0.46
N THR A 54 11.28 -1.22 -1.61
CA THR A 54 11.63 0.19 -1.77
C THR A 54 10.59 0.87 -2.62
N SER A 55 10.03 1.99 -2.15
CA SER A 55 9.07 2.77 -2.92
C SER A 55 9.62 3.08 -4.32
N PRO A 56 8.82 3.02 -5.40
CA PRO A 56 9.32 3.22 -6.76
C PRO A 56 10.10 4.52 -6.98
N GLY A 57 9.75 5.60 -6.26
CA GLY A 57 10.45 6.88 -6.30
C GLY A 57 11.66 7.01 -5.38
N ALA A 58 11.94 6.01 -4.53
CA ALA A 58 13.03 6.03 -3.55
C ALA A 58 14.20 5.11 -3.91
N LYS A 59 14.20 4.51 -5.11
CA LYS A 59 15.23 3.55 -5.55
C LYS A 59 16.64 4.14 -5.55
N GLU A 60 16.76 5.41 -5.89
CA GLU A 60 18.04 6.12 -5.98
C GLU A 60 18.44 6.80 -4.67
N SER A 61 17.58 6.78 -3.65
CA SER A 61 17.83 7.47 -2.37
C SER A 61 19.11 7.03 -1.68
N PRO A 62 19.48 5.72 -1.62
CA PRO A 62 20.72 5.31 -0.95
C PRO A 62 21.98 5.91 -1.60
N GLY A 63 22.04 5.95 -2.93
CA GLY A 63 23.17 6.53 -3.66
C GLY A 63 23.25 8.05 -3.49
N ALA A 64 22.11 8.73 -3.55
CA ALA A 64 22.04 10.18 -3.34
C ALA A 64 22.43 10.60 -1.91
N VAL A 65 22.03 9.82 -0.90
CA VAL A 65 22.42 10.04 0.51
C VAL A 65 23.94 9.93 0.67
N LEU A 66 24.55 8.89 0.13
CA LEU A 66 25.99 8.69 0.22
C LEU A 66 26.78 9.81 -0.49
N ALA A 67 26.33 10.24 -1.66
CA ALA A 67 26.95 11.34 -2.38
C ALA A 67 26.83 12.68 -1.62
N GLY A 68 25.69 12.92 -0.98
CA GLY A 68 25.45 14.09 -0.14
C GLY A 68 26.37 14.11 1.09
N GLU A 69 26.52 12.98 1.77
CA GLU A 69 27.42 12.82 2.92
C GLU A 69 28.87 13.11 2.53
N ALA A 70 29.37 12.48 1.47
CA ALA A 70 30.74 12.67 1.01
C ALA A 70 31.03 14.13 0.62
N THR A 71 30.09 14.77 -0.08
CA THR A 71 30.21 16.17 -0.49
C THR A 71 30.18 17.10 0.72
N GLY A 72 29.25 16.89 1.66
CA GLY A 72 29.14 17.68 2.88
C GLY A 72 30.38 17.57 3.76
N ALA A 73 30.92 16.36 3.92
CA ALA A 73 32.15 16.12 4.67
C ALA A 73 33.36 16.84 4.04
N ALA A 74 33.51 16.77 2.72
CA ALA A 74 34.60 17.45 2.02
C ALA A 74 34.54 18.98 2.17
N VAL A 75 33.35 19.56 1.98
CA VAL A 75 33.13 21.01 2.15
C VAL A 75 33.39 21.43 3.60
N GLY A 76 32.87 20.68 4.57
CA GLY A 76 33.08 20.96 6.00
C GLY A 76 34.56 20.91 6.39
N ALA A 77 35.31 19.92 5.88
CA ALA A 77 36.75 19.82 6.11
C ALA A 77 37.53 21.00 5.50
N ALA A 78 37.17 21.42 4.28
CA ALA A 78 37.82 22.55 3.62
C ALA A 78 37.57 23.87 4.35
N ILE A 79 36.33 24.15 4.76
CA ILE A 79 36.00 25.35 5.55
C ILE A 79 36.73 25.30 6.89
N GLY A 80 36.65 24.17 7.60
CA GLY A 80 37.32 23.98 8.89
C GLY A 80 38.83 24.23 8.81
N ALA A 81 39.48 23.77 7.75
CA ALA A 81 40.92 23.97 7.55
C ALA A 81 41.32 25.43 7.28
N VAL A 82 40.42 26.25 6.73
CA VAL A 82 40.68 27.68 6.46
C VAL A 82 40.38 28.55 7.68
N THR A 83 39.51 28.09 8.59
CA THR A 83 39.11 28.83 9.79
C THR A 83 39.79 28.36 11.09
N ALA A 84 40.60 27.30 11.03
CA ALA A 84 41.41 26.79 12.14
C ALA A 84 42.78 27.49 12.18
#